data_AF-A0A969PW10-F1
#
_entry.id   AF-A0A969PW10-F1
#
_cell.length_a   1.000
_cell.length_b   1.000
_cell.length_c   1.000
_cell.angle_alpha   90.00
_cell.angle_beta   90.00
_cell.angle_gamma   90.00
#
_symmetry.space_group_name_H-M   'P 1'
#
loop_
_entity.id
_entity.type
_entity.pdbx_description
1 polymer ?
#
loop_
_entity_poly.entity_id
_entity_poly.type
_entity_poly.pdbx_seq_one_letter_code
_entity_poly.pdbx_strand_id
1 'polypeptide(L)'
;MAFLDSLSNEKKLEYVIVAALLLISVAVGVFVGMNEEWFLRRNFTAGYMAGSLMSAVLLFGIYRTIAFFVNLARGQKTNPDNE
;
A
#
# COMPACT_ATOMS: atom_id res chain seq x y z
N MET A 1 -21.52 8.30 3.61
CA MET A 1 -20.52 9.31 4.01
C MET A 1 -20.37 9.47 5.53
N ALA A 2 -21.39 9.17 6.35
CA ALA A 2 -21.35 9.34 7.82
C ALA A 2 -20.23 8.56 8.57
N PHE A 3 -19.79 7.40 8.05
CA PHE A 3 -18.71 6.62 8.69
C PHE A 3 -17.35 7.30 8.59
N LEU A 4 -17.05 7.90 7.43
CA LEU A 4 -15.78 8.59 7.21
C LEU A 4 -15.67 9.80 8.13
N ASP A 5 -16.74 10.57 8.32
CA ASP A 5 -16.71 11.77 9.17
C ASP A 5 -16.52 11.49 10.67
N SER A 6 -16.83 10.28 11.12
CA SER A 6 -16.58 9.84 12.51
C SER A 6 -15.12 9.42 12.80
N LEU A 7 -14.27 9.31 11.77
CA LEU A 7 -12.87 8.86 11.91
C LEU A 7 -11.92 10.04 12.16
N SER A 8 -10.89 9.79 13.00
CA SER A 8 -9.80 10.76 13.20
C SER A 8 -9.07 11.04 11.88
N ASN A 9 -8.52 12.26 11.72
CA ASN A 9 -7.82 12.68 10.51
C ASN A 9 -6.66 11.75 10.13
N GLU A 10 -6.00 11.15 11.13
CA GLU A 10 -4.93 10.16 10.92
C GLU A 10 -5.46 8.88 10.27
N LYS A 11 -6.62 8.39 10.73
CA LYS A 11 -7.24 7.19 10.16
C LYS A 11 -7.79 7.44 8.76
N LYS A 12 -8.38 8.61 8.52
CA LYS A 12 -8.78 9.04 7.16
C LYS A 12 -7.59 9.01 6.20
N LEU A 13 -6.45 9.57 6.63
CA LEU A 13 -5.24 9.60 5.83
C LEU A 13 -4.70 8.18 5.57
N GLU A 14 -4.70 7.31 6.57
CA GLU A 14 -4.32 5.90 6.42
C GLU A 14 -5.20 5.17 5.39
N TYR A 15 -6.53 5.36 5.43
CA TYR A 15 -7.45 4.79 4.44
C TYR A 15 -7.20 5.30 3.02
N VAL A 16 -6.94 6.60 2.87
CA VAL A 16 -6.62 7.21 1.56
C VAL A 16 -5.33 6.63 1.00
N ILE A 17 -4.29 6.48 1.82
CA ILE A 17 -3.03 5.85 1.40
C ILE A 17 -3.29 4.41 0.94
N VAL A 18 -3.98 3.60 1.75
CA VAL A 18 -4.27 2.21 1.40
C VAL A 18 -5.07 2.12 0.09
N ALA A 19 -6.09 2.97 -0.09
CA ALA A 19 -6.86 3.03 -1.32
C ALA A 19 -5.98 3.39 -2.54
N ALA A 20 -5.08 4.36 -2.39
CA ALA A 20 -4.14 4.73 -3.45
C ALA A 20 -3.18 3.57 -3.80
N LEU A 21 -2.65 2.87 -2.80
CA LEU A 21 -1.79 1.71 -3.02
C LEU A 21 -2.52 0.59 -3.77
N LEU A 22 -3.78 0.32 -3.42
CA LEU A 22 -4.60 -0.68 -4.11
C LEU A 22 -4.87 -0.30 -5.58
N LEU A 23 -5.18 0.97 -5.85
CA LEU A 23 -5.37 1.45 -7.23
C LEU A 23 -4.10 1.29 -8.08
N ILE A 24 -2.94 1.65 -7.53
CA ILE A 24 -1.65 1.46 -8.19
C ILE A 24 -1.41 -0.04 -8.44
N SER A 25 -1.74 -0.89 -7.47
CA SER A 25 -1.56 -2.34 -7.58
C SER A 25 -2.41 -2.94 -8.70
N VAL A 26 -3.66 -2.49 -8.86
CA VAL A 26 -4.52 -2.88 -9.98
C VAL A 26 -3.90 -2.48 -11.32
N ALA A 27 -3.37 -1.26 -11.44
CA ALA A 27 -2.72 -0.79 -12.66
C ALA A 27 -1.47 -1.63 -13.01
N VAL A 28 -0.64 -1.96 -12.02
CA VAL A 28 0.51 -2.87 -12.21
C VAL A 28 0.04 -4.26 -12.63
N GLY A 29 -1.02 -4.78 -12.02
CA GLY A 29 -1.64 -6.04 -12.44
C GLY A 29 -2.03 -6.03 -13.91
N VAL A 30 -2.73 -5.00 -14.38
CA VAL A 30 -3.11 -4.87 -15.80
C VAL A 30 -1.86 -4.89 -16.69
N PHE A 31 -0.83 -4.12 -16.34
CA PHE A 31 0.42 -4.08 -17.11
C PHE A 31 1.12 -5.44 -17.18
N VAL A 32 1.21 -6.16 -16.06
CA VAL A 32 1.81 -7.50 -16.00
C VAL A 32 0.96 -8.53 -16.75
N GLY A 33 -0.36 -8.47 -16.65
CA GLY A 33 -1.27 -9.37 -17.37
C GLY A 33 -1.20 -9.20 -18.89
N MET A 34 -0.92 -7.99 -19.38
CA MET A 34 -0.71 -7.69 -20.80
C MET A 34 0.66 -8.14 -21.32
N ASN A 35 1.59 -8.52 -20.45
CA ASN A 35 2.92 -8.94 -20.86
C ASN A 35 2.90 -10.38 -21.41
N GLU A 36 2.97 -10.48 -22.73
CA GLU A 36 2.93 -11.75 -23.47
C GLU A 36 4.19 -12.61 -23.30
N GLU A 37 5.29 -12.05 -22.81
CA GLU A 37 6.52 -12.82 -22.55
C GLU A 37 6.38 -13.73 -21.33
N TRP A 38 5.59 -13.30 -20.33
CA TRP A 38 5.37 -14.04 -19.08
C TRP A 38 4.04 -14.78 -19.07
N PHE A 39 3.02 -14.22 -19.71
CA PHE A 39 1.67 -14.80 -19.74
C PHE A 39 1.12 -14.82 -21.16
N LEU A 40 0.74 -16.01 -21.65
CA LEU A 40 -0.08 -16.10 -22.87
C LEU A 40 -1.35 -15.25 -22.71
N ARG A 41 -1.82 -14.57 -23.77
CA ARG A 41 -3.05 -13.75 -23.72
C ARG A 41 -4.25 -14.44 -23.06
N ARG A 42 -4.44 -15.75 -23.31
CA ARG A 42 -5.51 -16.55 -22.68
C ARG A 42 -5.43 -16.63 -21.16
N ASN A 43 -4.25 -16.40 -20.60
CA ASN A 43 -3.92 -16.42 -19.18
C ASN A 43 -3.75 -15.01 -18.61
N PHE A 44 -4.26 -13.97 -19.28
CA PHE A 44 -4.22 -12.57 -18.81
C PHE A 44 -4.64 -12.45 -17.34
N THR A 45 -5.72 -13.11 -16.95
CA THR A 45 -6.25 -13.07 -15.58
C THR A 45 -5.24 -13.54 -14.53
N ALA A 46 -4.42 -14.55 -14.85
CA ALA A 46 -3.39 -15.04 -13.94
C ALA A 46 -2.27 -14.01 -13.75
N GLY A 47 -1.81 -13.39 -14.84
CA GLY A 47 -0.80 -12.32 -14.79
C GLY A 47 -1.32 -11.07 -14.09
N TYR A 48 -2.58 -10.70 -14.34
CA TYR A 48 -3.27 -9.63 -13.65
C TYR A 48 -3.35 -9.85 -12.14
N MET A 49 -3.81 -11.03 -11.70
CA MET A 49 -3.92 -11.36 -10.29
C MET A 49 -2.56 -11.42 -9.61
N ALA A 50 -1.57 -12.06 -10.25
CA ALA A 50 -0.22 -12.15 -9.71
C ALA A 50 0.44 -10.77 -9.57
N GLY A 51 0.36 -9.94 -10.62
CA GLY A 51 0.94 -8.60 -10.61
C GLY A 51 0.28 -7.67 -9.60
N SER A 52 -1.05 -7.71 -9.49
CA SER A 52 -1.80 -6.89 -8.53
C SER A 52 -1.56 -7.32 -7.08
N LEU A 53 -1.58 -8.61 -6.78
CA LEU A 53 -1.31 -9.09 -5.42
C LEU A 53 0.14 -8.80 -5.01
N MET A 54 1.11 -9.11 -5.88
CA MET A 54 2.53 -8.91 -5.58
C MET A 54 2.84 -7.43 -5.34
N SER A 55 2.33 -6.54 -6.20
CA SER A 55 2.51 -5.10 -6.03
C SER A 55 1.84 -4.57 -4.76
N ALA A 56 0.65 -5.05 -4.41
CA ALA A 56 -0.01 -4.67 -3.17
C ALA A 56 0.82 -5.05 -1.94
N VAL A 57 1.35 -6.27 -1.89
CA VAL A 57 2.22 -6.74 -0.80
C VAL A 57 3.50 -5.91 -0.71
N LEU A 58 4.16 -5.66 -1.85
CA LEU A 58 5.39 -4.87 -1.91
C LEU A 58 5.16 -3.43 -1.44
N LEU A 59 4.16 -2.76 -2.00
CA LEU A 59 3.84 -1.37 -1.67
C LEU A 59 3.40 -1.21 -0.22
N PHE A 60 2.59 -2.14 0.28
CA PHE A 60 2.19 -2.14 1.69
C PHE A 60 3.38 -2.40 2.61
N GLY A 61 4.26 -3.33 2.24
CA GLY A 61 5.51 -3.59 2.97
C GLY A 61 6.41 -2.35 3.03
N ILE A 62 6.60 -1.66 1.90
CA ILE A 62 7.37 -0.41 1.84
C ILE A 62 6.73 0.66 2.74
N TYR A 63 5.42 0.87 2.63
CA TYR A 63 4.70 1.84 3.46
C TYR A 63 4.88 1.52 4.95
N ARG A 64 4.72 0.26 5.35
CA ARG A 64 4.85 -0.13 6.76
C ARG A 64 6.28 0.02 7.28
N THR A 65 7.26 -0.33 6.47
CA THR A 65 8.68 -0.14 6.81
C THR A 65 9.02 1.34 6.99
N ILE A 66 8.59 2.21 6.08
CA ILE A 66 8.78 3.66 6.20
C ILE A 66 8.10 4.18 7.45
N ALA A 67 6.82 3.81 7.68
CA ALA A 67 6.08 4.24 8.86
C ALA A 67 6.76 3.80 10.16
N PHE A 68 7.33 2.59 10.20
CA PHE A 68 8.09 2.10 11.34
C PHE A 68 9.33 2.98 11.61
N PHE A 69 10.15 3.25 10.60
CA PHE A 69 11.34 4.09 10.77
C PHE A 69 11.01 5.54 11.10
N VAL A 70 9.95 6.10 10.52
CA VAL A 70 9.48 7.46 10.84
C VAL A 70 9.02 7.53 12.30
N ASN A 71 8.26 6.54 12.77
CA ASN A 71 7.83 6.49 14.16
C ASN A 71 8.99 6.28 15.12
N LEU A 72 9.98 5.45 14.76
CA LEU A 72 11.20 5.25 15.55
C LEU A 72 12.03 6.54 15.65
N ALA A 73 12.20 7.25 14.54
CA ALA A 73 12.91 8.54 14.50
C ALA A 73 12.16 9.65 15.27
N ARG A 74 10.81 9.64 15.25
CA ARG A 74 9.98 10.56 16.04
C ARG A 74 9.99 10.20 17.53
N GLY A 75 10.05 8.91 17.88
CA GLY A 75 10.16 8.42 19.25
C GLY A 75 11.44 8.83 19.98
N GLN A 76 12.49 9.24 19.26
CA GLN A 76 13.68 9.86 19.88
C GLN A 76 13.52 11.34 20.25
N LYS A 77 12.43 12.02 19.85
CA LYS A 77 12.17 13.42 20.21
C LYS A 77 11.35 13.62 21.48
N THR A 78 10.89 12.55 22.13
CA THR A 78 10.12 12.62 23.38
C THR A 78 10.72 11.74 24.47
N ASN A 79 11.99 12.00 24.82
CA ASN A 79 12.45 11.73 26.17
C ASN A 79 13.40 12.83 26.66
N PRO A 80 12.88 13.97 27.15
CA PRO A 80 13.66 14.84 28.01
C PRO A 80 13.60 14.43 29.48
N ASP A 81 12.58 13.68 29.94
CA ASP A 81 12.30 13.57 31.38
C ASP A 81 11.88 12.15 31.80
N ASN A 82 12.87 11.32 32.10
CA ASN A 82 12.75 10.33 33.17
C ASN A 82 13.78 10.72 34.24
N GLU A 83 13.48 11.80 34.96
CA GLU A 83 13.90 11.98 36.36
C GLU A 83 12.94 11.24 37.29
#